data_AF-A0A535J578-F1
#
_entry.id   AF-A0A535J578-F1
#
_cell.length_a   1.000
_cell.length_b   1.000
_cell.length_c   1.000
_cell.angle_alpha   90.00
_cell.angle_beta   90.00
_cell.angle_gamma   90.00
#
_symmetry.space_group_name_H-M   'P 1'
#
loop_
_entity.id
_entity.type
_entity.pdbx_description
1 polymer ?
#
loop_
_entity_poly.entity_id
_entity_poly.type
_entity_poly.pdbx_seq_one_letter_code
_entity_poly.pdbx_strand_id
1 'polypeptide(L)'
;MEPHDERPLDPASLPASICPFLATASGDWRAAFPTREHLCTAVEPPVPLALEKQRRLCLVTYHETCSTYAAALAARAALGITPGAVTSGSRAVARSRTRLASRPIARTTPILLERPRIGIGLAAAAGRSGSQAILILLLIVAFALIALSRLGGSAPAVAPASPSALAPPQSAAPAASTAAAPTPSPTPGPSAASPSSASPSP
;
A
#
# COMPACT_ATOMS: atom_id res chain seq x y z
N MET A 1 -15.79 31.54 21.41
CA MET A 1 -15.90 30.55 20.31
C MET A 1 -14.82 30.93 19.31
N GLU A 2 -13.56 30.55 19.58
CA GLU A 2 -12.46 30.90 18.69
C GLU A 2 -12.48 29.99 17.47
N PRO A 3 -12.34 30.54 16.25
CA PRO A 3 -12.24 29.75 15.04
C PRO A 3 -10.89 29.01 15.05
N HIS A 4 -10.93 27.68 15.02
CA HIS A 4 -9.74 26.87 14.77
C HIS A 4 -9.25 27.16 13.35
N ASP A 5 -8.13 27.87 13.28
CA ASP A 5 -7.32 28.05 12.08
C ASP A 5 -6.81 26.66 11.63
N GLU A 6 -7.57 25.97 10.77
CA GLU A 6 -7.12 24.78 10.04
C GLU A 6 -6.11 25.23 8.96
N ARG A 7 -4.92 25.63 9.40
CA ARG A 7 -3.78 25.79 8.48
C ARG A 7 -3.50 24.43 7.83
N PRO A 8 -3.51 24.34 6.49
CA PRO A 8 -3.05 23.14 5.81
C PRO A 8 -1.63 22.83 6.26
N LEU A 9 -1.45 21.71 6.96
CA LEU A 9 -0.14 21.26 7.42
C LEU A 9 0.76 21.10 6.19
N ASP A 10 1.80 21.92 6.11
CA ASP A 10 2.78 21.86 5.03
C ASP A 10 3.38 20.45 5.03
N PRO A 11 3.30 19.68 3.92
CA PRO A 11 3.88 18.33 3.86
C PRO A 11 5.41 18.33 4.00
N ALA A 12 6.03 19.52 3.95
CA ALA A 12 7.43 19.75 4.22
C ALA A 12 7.78 19.75 5.72
N SER A 13 6.83 19.92 6.64
CA SER A 13 7.08 19.88 8.09
C SER A 13 6.98 18.45 8.66
N LEU A 14 7.47 17.46 7.92
CA LEU A 14 7.68 16.15 8.51
C LEU A 14 8.73 16.32 9.62
N PRO A 15 8.53 15.72 10.80
CA PRO A 15 9.59 15.67 11.78
C PRO A 15 10.76 14.93 11.13
N ALA A 16 11.94 15.55 11.14
CA ALA A 16 13.16 14.99 10.53
C ALA A 16 13.53 13.58 11.05
N SER A 17 12.83 13.12 12.09
CA SER A 17 12.94 11.77 12.65
C SER A 17 12.26 10.67 11.83
N ILE A 18 11.40 10.95 10.85
CA ILE A 18 10.72 9.90 10.07
C ILE A 18 11.40 9.66 8.73
N CYS A 19 11.60 8.37 8.38
CA CYS A 19 12.21 7.98 7.12
C CYS A 19 11.42 8.48 5.90
N PRO A 20 12.04 9.22 4.98
CA PRO A 20 11.37 9.77 3.79
C PRO A 20 10.94 8.70 2.79
N PHE A 21 11.40 7.45 2.91
CA PHE A 21 10.99 6.34 2.04
C PHE A 21 9.88 5.46 2.65
N LEU A 22 9.35 5.80 3.82
CA LEU A 22 8.22 5.10 4.44
C LEU A 22 6.88 5.66 3.93
N ALA A 23 6.16 4.93 3.08
CA ALA A 23 4.87 5.39 2.55
C ALA A 23 3.79 4.32 2.74
N THR A 24 2.53 4.72 2.89
CA THR A 24 1.40 3.80 2.85
C THR A 24 1.19 3.26 1.42
N ALA A 25 0.46 2.16 1.28
CA ALA A 25 0.10 1.61 -0.04
C ALA A 25 -0.62 2.62 -0.95
N SER A 26 -1.40 3.54 -0.37
CA SER A 26 -2.02 4.66 -1.08
C SER A 26 -1.02 5.76 -1.47
N GLY A 27 0.06 5.93 -0.70
CA GLY A 27 1.06 6.99 -0.91
C GLY A 27 0.59 8.40 -0.54
N ASP A 28 -0.65 8.53 -0.06
CA ASP A 28 -1.32 9.81 0.22
C ASP A 28 -1.10 10.31 1.66
N TRP A 29 -0.71 9.42 2.57
CA TRP A 29 -0.49 9.76 3.98
C TRP A 29 0.59 8.87 4.61
N ARG A 30 1.23 9.35 5.68
CA ARG A 30 2.26 8.64 6.46
C ARG A 30 1.80 8.61 7.92
N ALA A 31 1.50 7.42 8.45
CA ALA A 31 1.21 7.27 9.87
C ALA A 31 2.46 7.51 10.71
N ALA A 32 2.33 8.21 11.83
CA ALA A 32 3.36 8.33 12.86
C ALA A 32 3.49 7.06 13.74
N PHE A 33 2.65 6.05 13.48
CA PHE A 33 2.62 4.78 14.21
C PHE A 33 2.91 3.59 13.28
N PRO A 34 3.41 2.47 13.82
CA PRO A 34 3.67 1.26 13.04
C PRO A 34 2.36 0.63 12.55
N THR A 35 2.25 0.40 11.24
CA THR A 35 1.07 -0.21 10.60
C THR A 35 1.48 -1.21 9.53
N ARG A 36 0.63 -2.19 9.22
CA ARG A 36 0.91 -3.20 8.19
C ARG A 36 0.86 -2.65 6.76
N GLU A 37 0.32 -1.45 6.59
CA GLU A 37 0.11 -0.81 5.29
C GLU A 37 1.33 -0.02 4.81
N HIS A 38 2.34 0.13 5.66
CA HIS A 38 3.58 0.81 5.31
C HIS A 38 4.47 -0.04 4.41
N LEU A 39 4.87 0.57 3.30
CA LEU A 39 5.78 0.04 2.30
C LEU A 39 7.09 0.85 2.31
N CYS A 40 8.19 0.15 2.04
CA CYS A 40 9.48 0.77 1.77
C CYS A 40 9.53 1.16 0.29
N THR A 41 9.54 2.46 0.00
CA THR A 41 9.68 2.97 -1.38
C THR A 41 11.14 3.21 -1.78
N ALA A 42 12.09 2.80 -0.95
CA ALA A 42 13.52 2.83 -1.26
C ALA A 42 13.93 1.70 -2.22
N VAL A 43 13.09 0.67 -2.34
CA VAL A 43 13.25 -0.49 -3.23
C VAL A 43 12.12 -0.50 -4.24
N GLU A 44 12.39 -0.99 -5.44
CA GLU A 44 11.41 -1.14 -6.50
C GLU A 44 11.29 -2.62 -6.89
N PRO A 45 10.08 -3.22 -6.83
CA PRO A 45 8.80 -2.63 -6.38
C PRO A 45 8.77 -2.29 -4.87
N PRO A 46 7.87 -1.39 -4.41
CA PRO A 46 7.75 -1.09 -2.98
C PRO A 46 7.43 -2.34 -2.16
N VAL A 47 8.18 -2.56 -1.08
CA VAL A 47 8.13 -3.81 -0.30
C VAL A 47 7.46 -3.59 1.06
N PRO A 48 6.55 -4.47 1.52
CA PRO A 48 5.98 -4.37 2.87
C PRO A 48 7.04 -4.47 3.95
N LEU A 49 6.93 -3.62 4.97
CA LEU A 49 7.87 -3.58 6.10
C LEU A 49 7.29 -4.30 7.32
N ALA A 50 8.10 -5.14 7.97
CA ALA A 50 7.75 -5.69 9.28
C ALA A 50 7.58 -4.57 10.32
N LEU A 51 6.58 -4.70 11.21
CA LEU A 51 6.27 -3.67 12.23
C LEU A 51 7.48 -3.33 13.11
N GLU A 52 8.30 -4.32 13.43
CA GLU A 52 9.51 -4.12 14.24
C GLU A 52 10.56 -3.26 13.52
N LYS A 53 10.72 -3.46 12.21
CA LYS A 53 11.62 -2.66 11.38
C LYS A 53 11.13 -1.21 11.28
N GLN A 54 9.82 -1.01 11.20
CA GLN A 54 9.23 0.34 11.20
C GLN A 54 9.51 1.08 12.50
N ARG A 55 9.31 0.42 13.65
CA ARG A 55 9.56 0.98 14.99
C ARG A 55 11.02 1.35 15.20
N ARG A 56 11.93 0.43 14.88
CA ARG A 56 13.37 0.59 15.17
C ARG A 56 14.11 1.47 14.17
N LEU A 57 13.68 1.50 12.91
CA LEU A 57 14.37 2.24 11.85
C LEU A 57 13.50 3.35 11.30
N CYS A 58 12.32 3.05 10.76
CA CYS A 58 11.65 4.00 9.88
C CYS A 58 10.92 5.16 10.59
N LEU A 59 10.51 4.99 11.84
CA LEU A 59 9.77 6.01 12.61
C LEU A 59 10.66 6.79 13.60
N VAL A 60 11.98 6.57 13.52
CA VAL A 60 13.00 7.23 14.34
C VAL A 60 14.18 7.66 13.46
N THR A 61 15.06 8.52 13.98
CA THR A 61 16.26 9.00 13.25
C THR A 61 17.21 7.88 12.84
N TYR A 62 17.08 6.69 13.42
CA TYR A 62 17.91 5.53 13.11
C TYR A 62 17.78 5.00 11.66
N HIS A 63 16.81 5.49 10.87
CA HIS A 63 16.71 5.18 9.45
C HIS A 63 17.95 5.55 8.63
N GLU A 64 18.74 6.53 9.08
CA GLU A 64 20.01 6.91 8.44
C GLU A 64 21.03 5.76 8.40
N THR A 65 20.98 4.86 9.39
CA THR A 65 21.86 3.67 9.44
C THR A 65 21.39 2.52 8.55
N CYS A 66 20.19 2.62 7.97
CA CYS A 66 19.65 1.55 7.14
C CYS A 66 20.38 1.50 5.79
N SER A 67 21.00 0.36 5.48
CA SER A 67 21.69 0.17 4.19
C SER A 67 20.80 0.45 2.97
N THR A 68 19.51 0.10 3.06
CA THR A 68 18.52 0.38 2.01
C THR A 68 18.28 1.88 1.83
N TYR A 69 18.29 2.65 2.93
CA TYR A 69 18.15 4.11 2.90
C TYR A 69 19.37 4.75 2.22
N ALA A 70 20.58 4.37 2.64
CA ALA A 70 21.82 4.86 2.06
C ALA A 70 21.92 4.53 0.55
N ALA A 71 21.56 3.31 0.15
CA ALA A 71 21.54 2.91 -1.27
C ALA A 71 20.54 3.74 -2.09
N ALA A 72 19.35 4.01 -1.55
CA ALA A 72 18.34 4.82 -2.24
C ALA A 72 18.73 6.30 -2.34
N LEU A 73 19.43 6.85 -1.35
CA LEU A 73 20.01 8.19 -1.44
C LEU A 73 21.09 8.27 -2.51
N ALA A 74 22.02 7.31 -2.55
CA ALA A 74 23.06 7.25 -3.57
C ALA A 74 22.45 7.17 -4.99
N ALA A 75 21.40 6.35 -5.16
CA ALA A 75 20.68 6.26 -6.43
C ALA A 75 19.98 7.57 -6.81
N ARG A 76 19.38 8.29 -5.85
CA ARG A 76 18.78 9.61 -6.10
C ARG A 76 19.81 10.68 -6.46
N ALA A 77 20.95 10.68 -5.79
CA ALA A 77 22.06 11.58 -6.09
C ALA A 77 22.59 11.37 -7.51
N ALA A 78 22.72 10.11 -7.95
CA ALA A 78 23.10 9.78 -9.32
C ALA A 78 22.10 10.28 -10.38
N LEU A 79 20.83 10.47 -9.99
CA LEU A 79 19.78 11.05 -10.84
C LEU A 79 19.68 12.58 -10.73
N GLY A 80 20.55 13.22 -9.94
CA GLY A 80 20.50 14.67 -9.69
C GLY A 80 19.31 15.14 -8.85
N ILE A 81 18.63 14.22 -8.15
CA ILE A 81 17.47 14.55 -7.29
C ILE A 81 18.00 14.93 -5.91
N THR A 82 17.85 16.20 -5.52
CA THR A 82 18.29 16.67 -4.21
C THR A 82 17.33 16.25 -3.08
N PRO A 83 17.85 15.95 -1.88
CA PRO A 83 17.03 15.71 -0.69
C PRO A 83 16.33 17.04 -0.31
N GLY A 84 15.02 17.12 -0.51
CA GLY A 84 14.24 18.35 -0.33
C GLY A 84 13.27 18.62 -1.47
N ALA A 85 13.46 17.98 -2.63
CA ALA A 85 12.40 17.85 -3.64
C ALA A 85 11.36 16.82 -3.16
N VAL A 86 10.64 17.16 -2.09
CA VAL A 86 9.57 16.35 -1.52
C VAL A 86 8.34 16.54 -2.41
N THR A 87 8.35 15.93 -3.60
CA THR A 87 7.11 15.82 -4.35
C THR A 87 6.20 14.85 -3.61
N SER A 88 5.19 15.40 -2.95
CA SER A 88 3.96 14.71 -2.58
C SER A 88 3.58 13.72 -3.68
N GLY A 89 3.38 12.47 -3.25
CA GLY A 89 2.82 11.43 -4.08
C GLY A 89 3.83 10.73 -4.98
N SER A 90 3.94 9.43 -4.76
CA SER A 90 4.28 8.39 -5.74
C SER A 90 3.95 8.72 -7.22
N ARG A 91 2.93 9.56 -7.51
CA ARG A 91 2.61 10.09 -8.85
C ARG A 91 3.67 10.94 -9.52
N ALA A 92 4.43 11.78 -8.80
CA ALA A 92 5.43 12.65 -9.43
C ALA A 92 6.65 11.84 -9.91
N VAL A 93 7.10 10.86 -9.13
CA VAL A 93 8.17 9.92 -9.51
C VAL A 93 7.69 8.98 -10.61
N ALA A 94 6.44 8.52 -10.57
CA ALA A 94 5.84 7.72 -11.65
C ALA A 94 5.70 8.50 -12.98
N ARG A 95 5.36 9.80 -12.94
CA ARG A 95 5.31 10.68 -14.12
C ARG A 95 6.68 11.07 -14.66
N SER A 96 7.69 11.21 -13.80
CA SER A 96 9.05 11.52 -14.24
C SER A 96 9.72 10.31 -14.90
N ARG A 97 9.39 9.08 -14.46
CA ARG A 97 9.91 7.83 -15.06
C ARG A 97 9.29 7.47 -16.41
N THR A 98 8.04 7.85 -16.65
CA THR A 98 7.42 7.66 -17.98
C THR A 98 8.12 8.46 -19.08
N ARG A 99 8.79 9.57 -18.75
CA ARG A 99 9.61 10.33 -19.73
C ARG A 99 11.02 9.75 -19.93
N LEU A 100 11.60 9.10 -18.91
CA LEU A 100 12.92 8.47 -19.00
C LEU A 100 12.88 7.06 -19.62
N ALA A 101 11.73 6.38 -19.59
CA ALA A 101 11.50 5.10 -20.25
C ALA A 101 11.40 5.18 -21.80
N SER A 102 11.42 6.39 -22.38
CA SER A 102 11.46 6.58 -23.85
C SER A 102 12.85 6.49 -24.46
N ARG A 103 13.90 6.16 -23.69
CA ARG A 103 15.19 5.81 -24.29
C ARG A 103 15.07 4.44 -24.98
N PRO A 104 15.40 4.31 -26.27
CA PRO A 104 15.33 3.04 -26.98
C PRO A 104 16.37 2.07 -26.40
N ILE A 105 15.90 1.09 -25.63
CA ILE A 105 16.72 0.00 -25.10
C ILE A 105 17.03 -0.95 -26.25
N ALA A 106 18.32 -1.13 -26.55
CA ALA A 106 18.80 -2.13 -27.49
C ALA A 106 18.31 -3.52 -27.05
N ARG A 107 17.52 -4.17 -27.90
CA ARG A 107 16.92 -5.48 -27.64
C ARG A 107 18.01 -6.55 -27.60
N THR A 108 18.54 -6.86 -26.42
CA THR A 108 19.22 -8.13 -26.18
C THR A 108 18.23 -9.06 -25.50
N THR A 109 17.57 -9.89 -26.31
CA THR A 109 16.55 -10.85 -25.89
C THR A 109 17.14 -11.89 -24.93
N PRO A 110 16.74 -11.94 -23.64
CA PRO A 110 17.10 -13.06 -22.78
C PRO A 110 16.25 -14.28 -23.18
N ILE A 111 16.91 -15.34 -23.64
CA ILE A 111 16.30 -16.65 -23.84
C ILE A 111 15.93 -17.19 -22.46
N LEU A 112 14.64 -17.33 -22.20
CA LEU A 112 14.10 -17.90 -20.97
C LEU A 112 13.51 -19.28 -21.31
N LEU A 113 14.31 -20.33 -21.06
CA LEU A 113 13.88 -21.73 -21.06
C LEU A 113 13.17 -22.02 -19.73
N GLU A 114 11.94 -21.55 -19.56
CA GLU A 114 11.10 -22.09 -18.48
C GLU A 114 9.61 -22.02 -18.80
N ARG A 115 8.94 -23.13 -18.53
CA ARG A 115 7.63 -23.53 -19.05
C ARG A 115 6.52 -22.82 -18.26
N PRO A 116 5.65 -22.00 -18.86
CA PRO A 116 4.58 -21.35 -18.13
C PRO A 116 3.50 -22.37 -17.76
N ARG A 117 3.34 -22.63 -16.46
CA ARG A 117 2.07 -23.16 -15.93
C ARG A 117 1.04 -22.03 -15.98
N ILE A 118 0.17 -22.10 -16.97
CA ILE A 118 -1.01 -21.23 -17.12
C ILE A 118 -2.01 -21.65 -16.05
N GLY A 119 -2.26 -20.74 -15.09
CA GLY A 119 -3.22 -20.96 -14.02
C GLY A 119 -3.58 -19.66 -13.31
N ILE A 120 -4.42 -18.85 -13.96
CA ILE A 120 -5.33 -17.85 -13.37
C ILE A 120 -4.68 -16.91 -12.35
N GLY A 121 -3.94 -15.91 -12.85
CA GLY A 121 -3.34 -14.89 -11.99
C GLY A 121 -3.02 -13.60 -12.73
N LEU A 122 -3.94 -13.07 -13.54
CA LEU A 122 -3.76 -11.76 -14.20
C LEU A 122 -5.11 -11.05 -14.37
N ALA A 123 -5.53 -10.32 -13.33
CA ALA A 123 -6.50 -9.22 -13.47
C ALA A 123 -6.43 -8.18 -12.34
N ALA A 124 -5.30 -8.06 -11.61
CA ALA A 124 -5.26 -7.24 -10.40
C ALA A 124 -4.02 -6.34 -10.30
N ALA A 125 -3.69 -5.61 -11.36
CA ALA A 125 -2.76 -4.46 -11.23
C ALA A 125 -2.87 -3.43 -12.36
N ALA A 126 -3.40 -3.79 -13.53
CA ALA A 126 -3.61 -2.87 -14.64
C ALA A 126 -5.09 -2.45 -14.72
N GLY A 127 -5.41 -1.22 -14.31
CA GLY A 127 -6.66 -0.58 -14.76
C GLY A 127 -7.75 -0.30 -13.73
N ARG A 128 -7.46 -0.07 -12.44
CA ARG A 128 -8.48 0.43 -11.48
C ARG A 128 -9.14 1.73 -11.96
N SER A 129 -8.44 2.59 -12.70
CA SER A 129 -9.02 3.80 -13.28
C SER A 129 -9.95 3.51 -14.47
N GLY A 130 -9.62 2.51 -15.30
CA GLY A 130 -10.42 2.13 -16.45
C GLY A 130 -11.72 1.43 -16.05
N SER A 131 -11.65 0.50 -15.09
CA SER A 131 -12.84 -0.17 -14.58
C SER A 131 -13.76 0.78 -13.81
N GLN A 132 -13.19 1.76 -13.09
CA GLN A 132 -13.98 2.79 -12.41
C GLN A 132 -14.70 3.71 -13.39
N ALA A 133 -14.07 4.11 -14.51
CA ALA A 133 -14.73 4.91 -15.54
C ALA A 133 -15.88 4.15 -16.22
N ILE A 134 -15.70 2.86 -16.48
CA ILE A 134 -16.74 2.00 -17.05
C ILE A 134 -17.94 1.87 -16.08
N LEU A 135 -17.69 1.68 -14.79
CA LEU A 135 -18.76 1.61 -13.78
C LEU A 135 -19.53 2.92 -13.65
N ILE A 136 -18.84 4.07 -13.66
CA ILE A 136 -19.48 5.39 -13.62
C ILE A 136 -20.37 5.59 -14.85
N LEU A 137 -19.87 5.25 -16.05
CA LEU A 137 -20.64 5.37 -17.28
C LEU A 137 -21.88 4.46 -17.27
N LEU A 138 -21.75 3.23 -16.79
CA LEU A 138 -22.89 2.31 -16.60
C LEU A 138 -23.94 2.88 -15.64
N LEU A 139 -23.53 3.48 -14.54
CA LEU A 139 -24.42 4.13 -13.57
C LEU A 139 -25.21 5.29 -14.18
N ILE A 140 -24.54 6.14 -14.97
CA ILE A 140 -25.18 7.27 -15.65
C ILE A 140 -26.22 6.77 -16.66
N VAL A 141 -25.89 5.75 -17.46
CA VAL A 141 -26.81 5.16 -18.43
C VAL A 141 -28.02 4.53 -17.75
N ALA A 142 -27.80 3.77 -16.67
CA ALA A 142 -28.89 3.16 -15.90
C ALA A 142 -29.82 4.22 -15.30
N PHE A 143 -29.27 5.31 -14.74
CA PHE A 143 -30.06 6.41 -14.19
C PHE A 143 -30.89 7.11 -15.27
N ALA A 144 -30.30 7.36 -16.46
CA ALA A 144 -31.01 7.95 -17.58
C ALA A 144 -32.21 7.08 -18.01
N LEU A 145 -32.03 5.76 -18.14
CA LEU A 145 -33.12 4.85 -18.49
C LEU A 145 -34.25 4.87 -17.45
N ILE A 146 -33.93 4.94 -16.16
CA ILE A 146 -34.92 5.05 -15.08
C ILE A 146 -35.66 6.41 -15.13
N ALA A 147 -34.94 7.51 -15.39
CA ALA A 147 -35.55 8.82 -15.55
C ALA A 147 -36.49 8.87 -16.77
N LEU A 148 -36.08 8.34 -17.92
CA LEU A 148 -36.92 8.29 -19.12
C LEU A 148 -38.16 7.41 -18.93
N SER A 149 -38.04 6.28 -18.23
CA SER A 149 -39.21 5.43 -17.91
C SER A 149 -40.18 6.11 -16.94
N ARG A 150 -39.68 6.92 -16.00
CA ARG A 150 -40.51 7.75 -15.11
C ARG A 150 -41.22 8.88 -15.84
N LEU A 151 -40.60 9.48 -16.86
CA LEU A 151 -41.20 10.57 -17.64
C LEU A 151 -42.16 10.06 -18.73
N GLY A 152 -41.95 8.86 -19.25
CA GLY A 152 -42.78 8.29 -20.34
C GLY A 152 -43.93 7.38 -19.90
N GLY A 153 -44.02 7.04 -18.61
CA GLY A 153 -44.94 6.02 -18.10
C GLY A 153 -46.05 6.57 -17.20
N SER A 154 -46.98 7.37 -17.73
CA SER A 154 -48.29 7.56 -17.09
C SER A 154 -49.23 6.43 -17.52
N ALA A 155 -49.09 5.26 -16.90
CA ALA A 155 -50.06 4.17 -16.98
C ALA A 155 -50.70 3.94 -15.60
N PRO A 156 -52.00 3.61 -15.53
CA PRO A 156 -52.76 3.62 -14.28
C PRO A 156 -52.32 2.53 -13.31
N ALA A 157 -52.30 2.90 -12.03
CA ALA A 157 -51.96 2.06 -10.90
C ALA A 157 -52.90 0.85 -10.79
N VAL A 158 -52.37 -0.36 -11.00
CA VAL A 158 -52.98 -1.59 -10.52
C VAL A 158 -52.33 -1.91 -9.17
N ALA A 159 -53.14 -1.93 -8.13
CA ALA A 159 -52.74 -2.20 -6.75
C ALA A 159 -52.18 -3.64 -6.59
N PRO A 160 -51.06 -3.84 -5.89
CA PRO A 160 -50.66 -5.17 -5.46
C PRO A 160 -51.45 -5.58 -4.22
N ALA A 161 -52.18 -6.69 -4.33
CA ALA A 161 -52.77 -7.40 -3.20
C ALA A 161 -51.66 -7.98 -2.31
N SER A 162 -51.77 -7.70 -1.00
CA SER A 162 -51.01 -8.38 0.05
C SER A 162 -51.31 -9.87 0.09
N PRO A 163 -50.29 -10.71 0.32
CA PRO A 163 -50.51 -11.87 1.17
C PRO A 163 -49.65 -11.85 2.44
N SER A 164 -50.32 -12.28 3.49
CA SER A 164 -49.97 -12.36 4.90
C SER A 164 -48.60 -12.92 5.25
N ALA A 165 -48.12 -12.40 6.37
CA ALA A 165 -47.07 -12.94 7.21
C ALA A 165 -47.36 -14.37 7.68
N LEU A 166 -46.32 -15.21 7.72
CA LEU A 166 -46.23 -16.35 8.63
C LEU A 166 -44.87 -16.27 9.35
N ALA A 167 -44.94 -16.42 10.66
CA ALA A 167 -43.91 -16.14 11.66
C ALA A 167 -42.86 -17.28 11.79
N PRO A 168 -41.78 -17.07 12.58
CA PRO A 168 -40.58 -17.92 12.71
C PRO A 168 -40.82 -19.03 13.78
N PRO A 169 -39.90 -19.98 14.14
CA PRO A 169 -38.49 -19.77 14.53
C PRO A 169 -37.52 -20.88 14.09
N GLN A 170 -36.21 -20.65 14.20
CA GLN A 170 -35.33 -21.59 14.90
C GLN A 170 -33.91 -21.06 15.15
N SER A 171 -33.67 -20.96 16.46
CA SER A 171 -32.43 -20.90 17.20
C SER A 171 -31.34 -21.85 16.67
N ALA A 172 -30.14 -21.33 16.42
CA ALA A 172 -28.90 -22.10 16.55
C ALA A 172 -27.83 -21.18 17.16
N ALA A 173 -27.46 -21.52 18.39
CA ALA A 173 -26.49 -20.85 19.23
C ALA A 173 -25.05 -20.95 18.68
N PRO A 174 -24.15 -20.05 19.08
CA PRO A 174 -22.78 -19.97 18.58
C PRO A 174 -21.90 -21.07 19.21
N ALA A 175 -21.20 -21.83 18.38
CA ALA A 175 -20.07 -22.64 18.84
C ALA A 175 -18.86 -21.72 19.05
N ALA A 176 -18.65 -21.31 20.29
CA ALA A 176 -17.38 -20.76 20.76
C ALA A 176 -16.33 -21.88 20.72
N SER A 177 -15.36 -21.78 19.81
CA SER A 177 -14.14 -22.58 19.89
C SER A 177 -13.13 -21.85 20.76
N THR A 178 -12.91 -22.44 21.92
CA THR A 178 -11.98 -22.08 22.97
C THR A 178 -10.53 -21.97 22.49
N ALA A 179 -9.92 -20.83 22.86
CA ALA A 179 -8.54 -20.64 23.28
C ALA A 179 -7.57 -21.83 23.10
N ALA A 180 -6.67 -21.73 22.12
CA ALA A 180 -5.36 -22.35 22.21
C ALA A 180 -4.43 -21.37 22.94
N ALA A 181 -4.11 -21.72 24.19
CA ALA A 181 -3.13 -21.01 24.99
C ALA A 181 -1.73 -21.08 24.33
N PRO A 182 -0.95 -20.00 24.33
CA PRO A 182 0.43 -20.02 23.85
C PRO A 182 1.30 -20.78 24.86
N THR A 183 2.03 -21.78 24.40
CA THR A 183 3.15 -22.40 25.12
C THR A 183 4.33 -21.41 25.16
N PRO A 184 4.82 -20.97 26.34
CA PRO A 184 6.08 -20.25 26.44
C PRO A 184 7.29 -21.16 26.70
N SER A 185 8.44 -20.67 26.24
CA SER A 185 9.83 -20.98 26.66
C SER A 185 10.54 -22.21 26.06
N PRO A 186 11.89 -22.19 25.90
CA PRO A 186 12.87 -21.37 26.63
C PRO A 186 13.97 -20.63 25.82
N THR A 187 14.41 -19.52 26.41
CA THR A 187 15.78 -19.02 26.67
C THR A 187 16.86 -19.04 25.56
N PRO A 188 17.40 -17.86 25.17
CA PRO A 188 18.61 -17.76 24.35
C PRO A 188 19.86 -18.09 25.17
N GLY A 189 20.68 -19.02 24.67
CA GLY A 189 22.03 -19.24 25.17
C GLY A 189 22.98 -18.11 24.73
N PRO A 190 23.76 -17.51 25.63
CA PRO A 190 24.86 -16.64 25.24
C PRO A 190 25.99 -17.51 24.68
N SER A 191 26.13 -17.57 23.35
CA SER A 191 27.35 -18.11 22.75
C SER A 191 28.44 -17.06 22.87
N ALA A 192 29.41 -17.37 23.71
CA ALA A 192 30.54 -16.54 24.09
C ALA A 192 31.34 -16.06 22.88
N ALA A 193 31.86 -14.83 23.02
CA ALA A 193 32.87 -14.25 22.16
C ALA A 193 34.15 -15.10 22.19
N SER A 194 34.74 -15.32 21.01
CA SER A 194 36.14 -15.71 20.88
C SER A 194 36.99 -14.46 20.63
N PRO A 195 37.85 -14.04 21.57
CA PRO A 195 38.95 -13.14 21.27
C PRO A 195 40.15 -13.97 20.76
N SER A 196 40.41 -13.97 19.45
CA SER A 196 41.72 -14.37 18.92
C SER A 196 42.66 -13.18 18.96
N SER A 197 43.38 -13.06 20.08
CA SER A 197 44.60 -12.27 20.18
C SER A 197 45.76 -12.95 19.46
N ALA A 198 46.56 -12.10 18.82
CA ALA A 198 48.00 -12.19 18.56
C ALA A 198 48.54 -13.25 17.59
N SER A 199 49.24 -12.79 16.54
CA SER A 199 50.70 -12.65 16.64
C SER A 199 51.27 -11.76 15.51
N PRO A 200 52.14 -10.78 15.81
CA PRO A 200 52.96 -10.07 14.82
C PRO A 200 54.33 -10.76 14.62
N SER A 201 54.88 -10.69 13.41
CA SER A 201 56.32 -10.89 13.13
C SER A 201 56.63 -10.61 11.64
N PRO A 202 57.87 -10.28 11.25
CA PRO A 202 58.93 -9.51 11.91
C PRO A 202 59.08 -8.07 11.37
#